data_AF-A0A2K2DK12-F1
#
_entry.id   AF-A0A2K2DK12-F1
#
_cell.length_a   1.000
_cell.length_b   1.000
_cell.length_c   1.000
_cell.angle_alpha   90.00
_cell.angle_beta   90.00
_cell.angle_gamma   90.00
#
_symmetry.space_group_name_H-M   'P 1'
#
loop_
_entity.id
_entity.type
_entity.pdbx_description
1 polymer ?
#
loop_
_entity_poly.entity_id
_entity_poly.type
_entity_poly.pdbx_seq_one_letter_code
_entity_poly.pdbx_strand_id
1 'polypeptide(L)'
;MSPTRELAIQIAEQFEALGSAIGLVCSVLVGGVDRMQQVLSIAKRPHIVVGTPGRLLDHLKDTKGFSLNKVKYLVLDEADKLLNLEFKESLDDILKAIPKERRTYLFSATMTKKVAKLQRACLRNPAKVEVSSKYSTVDTLKQEWYFVPAAYKDCYLVHALNELPGSMIMIFVRTCESTRLLALTLRNLGFKALSISGQMSQDKRLGALNKFKAKDFNILICTDVASRGLDIQGVDAVINYDIPMNSKDYIHRVGRTARAGKSGYAVSLVNQYETEWFKMIEALLGKKIGDPRKVDADEIMILREHISDSRRIALTKLKEDGGSKKRRRKGNDDDDDEEQAPRGHRKPESFKKSSGRR
;
A
#
# COMPACT_ATOMS: atom_id res chain seq x y z
N MET A 1 18.80 -1.25 4.04
CA MET A 1 18.16 -1.89 2.88
C MET A 1 16.69 -2.10 3.20
N SER A 2 15.82 -1.88 2.22
CA SER A 2 14.37 -2.07 2.32
C SER A 2 13.85 -2.84 1.09
N PRO A 3 12.70 -3.53 1.18
CA PRO A 3 12.14 -4.31 0.07
C PRO A 3 11.55 -3.45 -1.04
N THR A 4 11.06 -2.24 -0.74
CA THR A 4 10.38 -1.37 -1.70
C THR A 4 11.11 -0.05 -1.88
N ARG A 5 10.88 0.58 -3.04
CA ARG A 5 11.51 1.86 -3.41
C ARG A 5 10.99 2.96 -2.51
N GLU A 6 9.72 2.90 -2.19
CA GLU A 6 9.00 3.88 -1.40
C GLU A 6 9.48 3.87 0.05
N LEU A 7 9.67 2.69 0.64
CA LEU A 7 10.27 2.60 1.97
C LEU A 7 11.71 3.12 1.98
N ALA A 8 12.48 2.86 0.92
CA ALA A 8 13.84 3.39 0.82
C ALA A 8 13.86 4.92 0.80
N ILE A 9 12.98 5.54 0.02
CA ILE A 9 12.85 7.00 -0.06
C ILE A 9 12.42 7.57 1.30
N GLN A 10 11.41 6.97 1.95
CA GLN A 10 10.94 7.41 3.26
C GLN A 10 12.02 7.33 4.34
N ILE A 11 12.77 6.23 4.39
CA ILE A 11 13.90 6.09 5.32
C ILE A 11 14.95 7.18 5.05
N ALA A 12 15.24 7.48 3.79
CA ALA A 12 16.20 8.51 3.42
C ALA A 12 15.74 9.92 3.83
N GLU A 13 14.47 10.27 3.61
CA GLU A 13 13.87 11.52 4.07
C GLU A 13 14.03 11.69 5.60
N GLN A 14 13.87 10.61 6.38
CA GLN A 14 14.09 10.65 7.82
C GLN A 14 15.56 10.89 8.18
N PHE A 15 16.50 10.25 7.49
CA PHE A 15 17.93 10.49 7.71
C PHE A 15 18.34 11.92 7.34
N GLU A 16 17.81 12.46 6.25
CA GLU A 16 18.07 13.83 5.80
C GLU A 16 17.50 14.84 6.82
N ALA A 17 16.27 14.63 7.30
CA ALA A 17 15.68 15.47 8.32
C ALA A 17 16.51 15.47 9.62
N LEU A 18 16.83 14.29 10.15
CA LEU A 18 17.61 14.12 11.38
C LEU A 18 19.06 14.62 11.25
N GLY A 19 19.65 14.44 10.07
CA GLY A 19 21.06 14.70 9.81
C GLY A 19 21.36 16.08 9.21
N SER A 20 20.32 16.86 8.88
CA SER A 20 20.45 18.19 8.25
C SER A 20 21.40 19.12 9.01
N ALA A 21 21.29 19.17 10.34
CA ALA A 21 22.11 20.01 11.20
C ALA A 21 23.60 19.60 11.28
N ILE A 22 23.93 18.36 10.92
CA ILE A 22 25.30 17.81 11.01
C ILE A 22 25.93 17.53 9.63
N GLY A 23 25.30 18.01 8.55
CA GLY A 23 25.79 17.80 7.19
C GLY A 23 25.76 16.34 6.75
N LEU A 24 24.81 15.55 7.25
CA LEU A 24 24.63 14.17 6.81
C LEU A 24 24.31 14.12 5.31
N VAL A 25 24.88 13.14 4.62
CA VAL A 25 24.68 12.95 3.18
C VAL A 25 24.11 11.55 3.01
N CYS A 26 22.92 11.48 2.42
CA CYS A 26 22.22 10.24 2.14
C CYS A 26 22.09 10.04 0.63
N SER A 27 22.25 8.79 0.17
CA SER A 27 21.99 8.40 -1.21
C SER A 27 20.94 7.30 -1.26
N VAL A 28 19.97 7.46 -2.18
CA VAL A 28 18.90 6.49 -2.40
C VAL A 28 19.16 5.69 -3.66
N LEU A 29 19.33 4.38 -3.52
CA LEU A 29 19.61 3.45 -4.60
C LEU A 29 18.40 2.55 -4.87
N VAL A 30 17.55 2.97 -5.81
CA VAL A 30 16.29 2.28 -6.14
C VAL A 30 16.09 2.16 -7.66
N GLY A 31 15.31 1.16 -8.08
CA GLY A 31 14.92 1.05 -9.50
C GLY A 31 13.98 2.19 -9.93
N GLY A 32 13.88 2.43 -11.24
CA GLY A 32 12.95 3.41 -11.81
C GLY A 32 13.33 4.89 -11.62
N VAL A 33 14.46 5.16 -10.97
CA VAL A 33 15.13 6.46 -10.96
C VAL A 33 16.32 6.38 -11.92
N ASP A 34 16.66 7.50 -12.56
CA ASP A 34 17.78 7.58 -13.49
C ASP A 34 19.09 7.07 -12.84
N ARG A 35 19.81 6.23 -13.59
CA ARG A 35 21.03 5.58 -13.07
C ARG A 35 22.17 6.58 -12.95
N MET A 36 22.27 7.55 -13.87
CA MET A 36 23.33 8.55 -13.84
C MET A 36 23.18 9.47 -12.63
N GLN A 37 21.96 9.86 -12.27
CA GLN A 37 21.68 10.58 -11.03
C GLN A 37 22.15 9.82 -9.78
N GLN A 38 21.92 8.50 -9.74
CA GLN A 38 22.38 7.66 -8.63
C GLN A 38 23.92 7.57 -8.60
N VAL A 39 24.59 7.42 -9.74
CA VAL A 39 26.06 7.45 -9.84
C VAL A 39 26.63 8.77 -9.34
N LEU A 40 26.04 9.90 -9.73
CA LEU A 40 26.44 11.23 -9.25
C LEU A 40 26.24 11.37 -7.74
N SER A 41 25.16 10.80 -7.19
CA SER A 41 24.91 10.80 -5.74
C SER A 41 25.97 9.98 -4.98
N ILE A 42 26.37 8.82 -5.52
CA ILE A 42 27.41 7.96 -4.94
C ILE A 42 28.77 8.67 -4.97
N ALA A 43 29.07 9.40 -6.05
CA ALA A 43 30.32 10.14 -6.21
C ALA A 43 30.53 11.20 -5.12
N LYS A 44 29.44 11.70 -4.50
CA LYS A 44 29.50 12.59 -3.33
C LYS A 44 29.93 11.90 -2.04
N ARG A 45 30.20 10.58 -2.07
CA ARG A 45 30.64 9.77 -0.94
C ARG A 45 29.67 9.85 0.25
N PRO A 46 28.42 9.40 0.08
CA PRO A 46 27.39 9.51 1.10
C PRO A 46 27.77 8.79 2.40
N HIS A 47 27.34 9.33 3.52
CA HIS A 47 27.47 8.72 4.84
C HIS A 47 26.49 7.55 5.00
N ILE A 48 25.29 7.69 4.44
CA ILE A 48 24.20 6.71 4.50
C ILE A 48 23.79 6.32 3.08
N VAL A 49 23.65 5.02 2.83
CA VAL A 49 23.08 4.49 1.59
C VAL A 49 21.82 3.71 1.94
N VAL A 50 20.69 4.15 1.40
CA VAL A 50 19.39 3.48 1.52
C VAL A 50 19.02 2.94 0.15
N GLY A 51 18.50 1.72 0.05
CA GLY A 51 18.17 1.17 -1.26
C GLY A 51 17.56 -0.22 -1.22
N THR A 52 17.06 -0.63 -2.38
CA THR A 52 16.53 -1.98 -2.61
C THR A 52 17.66 -2.94 -3.02
N PRO A 53 17.60 -4.23 -2.67
CA PRO A 53 18.70 -5.18 -2.90
C PRO A 53 19.17 -5.24 -4.36
N GLY A 54 18.23 -5.30 -5.31
CA GLY A 54 18.56 -5.40 -6.73
C GLY A 54 19.34 -4.19 -7.26
N ARG A 55 18.91 -2.96 -6.93
CA ARG A 55 19.60 -1.74 -7.41
C ARG A 55 20.93 -1.52 -6.69
N LEU A 56 21.00 -1.83 -5.40
CA LEU A 56 22.24 -1.76 -4.63
C LEU A 56 23.30 -2.72 -5.22
N LEU A 57 22.90 -3.94 -5.58
CA LEU A 57 23.79 -4.92 -6.21
C LEU A 57 24.25 -4.48 -7.60
N ASP A 58 23.37 -3.92 -8.43
CA ASP A 58 23.73 -3.33 -9.73
C ASP A 58 24.83 -2.26 -9.57
N HIS A 59 24.63 -1.29 -8.66
CA HIS A 59 25.68 -0.29 -8.41
C HIS A 59 26.98 -0.92 -7.88
N LEU A 60 26.89 -1.94 -7.03
CA LEU A 60 28.06 -2.63 -6.49
C LEU A 60 28.86 -3.38 -7.57
N LYS A 61 28.21 -3.90 -8.61
CA LYS A 61 28.84 -4.60 -9.73
C LYS A 61 29.34 -3.63 -10.80
N ASP A 62 28.52 -2.62 -11.14
CA ASP A 62 28.65 -1.87 -12.39
C ASP A 62 28.93 -0.36 -12.19
N THR A 63 29.19 0.10 -10.95
CA THR A 63 29.60 1.49 -10.69
C THR A 63 31.03 1.55 -10.19
N LYS A 64 31.91 2.11 -11.01
CA LYS A 64 33.34 2.25 -10.69
C LYS A 64 33.53 3.04 -9.40
N GLY A 65 34.29 2.49 -8.47
CA GLY A 65 34.63 3.13 -7.20
C GLY A 65 33.57 3.01 -6.10
N PHE A 66 32.40 2.43 -6.37
CA PHE A 66 31.43 2.13 -5.32
C PHE A 66 31.83 0.84 -4.58
N SER A 67 31.91 0.91 -3.25
CA SER A 67 32.28 -0.22 -2.40
C SER A 67 31.61 -0.10 -1.04
N LEU A 68 31.23 -1.24 -0.47
CA LEU A 68 30.65 -1.34 0.87
C LEU A 68 31.64 -1.84 1.92
N ASN A 69 32.94 -1.92 1.59
CA ASN A 69 33.99 -2.46 2.48
C ASN A 69 34.22 -1.64 3.77
N LYS A 70 33.67 -0.42 3.84
CA LYS A 70 33.77 0.48 5.02
C LYS A 70 32.49 0.52 5.86
N VAL A 71 31.50 -0.29 5.53
CA VAL A 71 30.21 -0.32 6.23
C VAL A 71 30.40 -0.85 7.65
N LYS A 72 30.04 -0.02 8.64
CA LYS A 72 30.02 -0.39 10.07
C LYS A 72 28.62 -0.82 10.54
N TYR A 73 27.58 -0.43 9.82
CA TYR A 73 26.19 -0.62 10.19
C TYR A 73 25.38 -1.17 9.02
N LEU A 74 24.69 -2.29 9.24
CA LEU A 74 23.74 -2.87 8.29
C LEU A 74 22.33 -2.81 8.90
N VAL A 75 21.37 -2.24 8.18
CA VAL A 75 19.96 -2.27 8.58
C VAL A 75 19.18 -3.03 7.52
N LEU A 76 18.43 -4.06 7.95
CA LEU A 76 17.51 -4.84 7.15
C LEU A 76 16.10 -4.54 7.63
N ASP A 77 15.38 -3.69 6.91
CA ASP A 77 14.00 -3.32 7.23
C ASP A 77 12.99 -4.16 6.43
N GLU A 78 11.84 -4.47 7.02
CA GLU A 78 10.85 -5.43 6.51
C GLU A 78 11.50 -6.75 6.01
N ALA A 79 12.31 -7.38 6.87
CA ALA A 79 13.17 -8.50 6.47
C ALA A 79 12.43 -9.75 5.98
N ASP A 80 11.19 -9.98 6.42
CA ASP A 80 10.34 -11.03 5.87
C ASP A 80 9.99 -10.82 4.40
N LYS A 81 9.89 -9.56 3.95
CA LYS A 81 9.67 -9.20 2.55
C LYS A 81 10.96 -9.21 1.74
N LEU A 82 12.09 -8.81 2.34
CA LEU A 82 13.43 -8.93 1.71
C LEU A 82 13.81 -10.38 1.36
N LEU A 83 13.15 -11.37 1.96
CA LEU A 83 13.41 -12.80 1.75
C LEU A 83 12.44 -13.48 0.78
N ASN A 84 11.63 -12.70 0.06
CA ASN A 84 10.89 -13.19 -1.10
C ASN A 84 11.88 -13.63 -2.20
N LEU A 85 11.42 -14.54 -3.08
CA LEU A 85 12.27 -15.17 -4.10
C LEU A 85 13.02 -14.15 -4.97
N GLU A 86 12.42 -13.00 -5.22
CA GLU A 86 12.95 -11.92 -6.08
C GLU A 86 14.24 -11.26 -5.57
N PHE A 87 14.48 -11.24 -4.25
CA PHE A 87 15.61 -10.47 -3.67
C PHE A 87 16.69 -11.33 -3.04
N LYS A 88 16.47 -12.64 -2.91
CA LYS A 88 17.33 -13.54 -2.16
C LYS A 88 18.76 -13.57 -2.71
N GLU A 89 18.91 -13.74 -4.02
CA GLU A 89 20.23 -13.80 -4.65
C GLU A 89 20.98 -12.48 -4.51
N SER A 90 20.28 -11.36 -4.75
CA SER A 90 20.89 -10.03 -4.60
C SER A 90 21.35 -9.78 -3.16
N LEU A 91 20.53 -10.18 -2.18
CA LEU A 91 20.87 -10.05 -0.77
C LEU A 91 22.09 -10.90 -0.40
N ASP A 92 22.13 -12.16 -0.83
CA ASP A 92 23.25 -13.07 -0.55
C ASP A 92 24.58 -12.51 -1.11
N ASP A 93 24.56 -11.95 -2.32
CA ASP A 93 25.74 -11.33 -2.93
C ASP A 93 26.19 -10.05 -2.21
N ILE A 94 25.25 -9.19 -1.82
CA ILE A 94 25.56 -7.97 -1.04
C ILE A 94 26.17 -8.36 0.31
N LEU A 95 25.62 -9.37 0.99
CA LEU A 95 26.11 -9.83 2.30
C LEU A 95 27.53 -10.40 2.24
N LYS A 96 27.95 -10.96 1.09
CA LYS A 96 29.33 -11.40 0.86
C LYS A 96 30.30 -10.23 0.65
N ALA A 97 29.82 -9.12 0.11
CA ALA A 97 30.64 -7.95 -0.20
C ALA A 97 30.82 -6.97 0.97
N ILE A 98 30.03 -7.10 2.04
CA ILE A 98 30.14 -6.25 3.24
C ILE A 98 31.04 -6.88 4.32
N PRO A 99 31.72 -6.07 5.15
CA PRO A 99 32.58 -6.57 6.23
C PRO A 99 31.82 -7.44 7.23
N LYS A 100 32.45 -8.54 7.69
CA LYS A 100 31.90 -9.40 8.75
C LYS A 100 31.79 -8.68 10.10
N GLU A 101 32.77 -7.83 10.40
CA GLU A 101 32.77 -7.00 11.60
C GLU A 101 31.91 -5.75 11.37
N ARG A 102 30.65 -5.84 11.77
CA ARG A 102 29.65 -4.77 11.65
C ARG A 102 28.56 -4.96 12.69
N ARG A 103 27.82 -3.88 12.98
CA ARG A 103 26.56 -3.95 13.74
C ARG A 103 25.41 -4.13 12.76
N THR A 104 24.60 -5.16 12.96
CA THR A 104 23.42 -5.43 12.12
C THR A 104 22.15 -5.21 12.93
N TYR A 105 21.19 -4.49 12.36
CA TYR A 105 19.82 -4.37 12.84
C TYR A 105 18.89 -5.07 11.85
N LEU A 106 17.96 -5.88 12.37
CA LEU A 106 16.98 -6.60 11.57
C LEU A 106 15.60 -6.28 12.13
N PHE A 107 14.76 -5.66 11.30
CA PHE A 107 13.36 -5.36 11.60
C PHE A 107 12.48 -6.25 10.73
N SER A 108 11.51 -6.91 11.36
CA SER A 108 10.56 -7.78 10.66
C SER A 108 9.24 -7.82 11.41
N ALA A 109 8.13 -7.69 10.68
CA ALA A 109 6.81 -7.92 11.24
C ALA A 109 6.57 -9.40 11.55
N THR A 110 7.31 -10.31 10.90
CA THR A 110 7.07 -11.75 11.00
C THR A 110 8.34 -12.57 11.18
N MET A 111 8.28 -13.60 12.03
CA MET A 111 9.36 -14.57 12.21
C MET A 111 9.09 -15.85 11.43
N THR A 112 9.35 -15.81 10.12
CA THR A 112 9.31 -17.01 9.28
C THR A 112 10.59 -17.84 9.43
N LYS A 113 10.57 -19.12 9.03
CA LYS A 113 11.79 -19.96 8.95
C LYS A 113 12.89 -19.29 8.12
N LYS A 114 12.52 -18.55 7.06
CA LYS A 114 13.45 -17.79 6.23
C LYS A 114 14.09 -16.65 7.02
N VAL A 115 13.29 -15.85 7.74
CA VAL A 115 13.80 -14.76 8.60
C VAL A 115 14.71 -15.30 9.69
N ALA A 116 14.34 -16.41 10.32
CA ALA A 116 15.19 -17.06 11.32
C ALA A 116 16.54 -17.52 10.74
N LYS A 117 16.57 -17.97 9.48
CA LYS A 117 17.82 -18.30 8.78
C LYS A 117 18.65 -17.03 8.48
N LEU A 118 18.01 -15.96 8.02
CA LEU A 118 18.66 -14.68 7.77
C LEU A 118 19.25 -14.08 9.05
N GLN A 119 18.50 -14.14 10.16
CA GLN A 119 18.97 -13.74 11.49
C GLN A 119 20.26 -14.48 11.84
N ARG A 120 20.28 -15.82 11.72
CA ARG A 120 21.47 -16.63 12.00
C ARG A 120 22.66 -16.30 11.09
N ALA A 121 22.42 -15.89 9.86
CA ALA A 121 23.47 -15.54 8.90
C ALA A 121 24.02 -14.10 9.08
N CYS A 122 23.19 -13.17 9.54
CA CYS A 122 23.52 -11.73 9.54
C CYS A 122 23.81 -11.14 10.92
N LEU A 123 23.37 -11.79 11.99
CA LEU A 123 23.47 -11.29 13.36
C LEU A 123 24.42 -12.14 14.20
N ARG A 124 25.16 -11.48 15.09
CA ARG A 124 26.04 -12.11 16.09
C ARG A 124 25.52 -11.77 17.48
N ASN A 125 25.06 -12.78 18.22
CA ASN A 125 24.45 -12.66 19.55
C ASN A 125 23.45 -11.49 19.69
N PRO A 126 22.35 -11.46 18.90
CA PRO A 126 21.44 -10.32 18.87
C PRO A 126 20.58 -10.24 20.12
N ALA A 127 20.41 -9.04 20.66
CA ALA A 127 19.29 -8.75 21.54
C ALA A 127 17.99 -8.83 20.74
N LYS A 128 17.00 -9.58 21.24
CA LYS A 128 15.68 -9.71 20.61
C LYS A 128 14.68 -8.86 21.38
N VAL A 129 14.07 -7.90 20.69
CA VAL A 129 12.95 -7.09 21.19
C VAL A 129 11.71 -7.48 20.39
N GLU A 130 10.65 -7.92 21.06
CA GLU A 130 9.40 -8.38 20.45
C GLU A 130 8.23 -7.73 21.19
N VAL A 131 7.36 -7.02 20.46
CA VAL A 131 6.27 -6.23 21.05
C VAL A 131 5.00 -7.06 21.24
N SER A 132 4.80 -8.16 20.50
CA SER A 132 3.84 -9.22 20.83
C SER A 132 4.14 -10.49 20.02
N SER A 133 3.94 -11.66 20.63
CA SER A 133 4.21 -12.97 20.01
C SER A 133 3.00 -13.59 19.29
N LYS A 134 1.81 -12.98 19.43
CA LYS A 134 0.58 -13.42 18.75
C LYS A 134 0.24 -12.44 17.64
N TYR A 135 0.03 -12.99 16.43
CA TYR A 135 -0.61 -12.29 15.32
C TYR A 135 -1.97 -11.78 15.79
N SER A 136 -2.01 -10.52 16.22
CA SER A 136 -3.17 -9.90 16.81
C SER A 136 -3.39 -8.54 16.18
N THR A 137 -4.65 -8.13 16.19
CA THR A 137 -5.04 -6.77 15.87
C THR A 137 -4.98 -5.94 17.15
N VAL A 138 -4.65 -4.65 17.03
CA VAL A 138 -4.68 -3.73 18.18
C VAL A 138 -6.10 -3.67 18.76
N ASP A 139 -6.22 -3.65 20.09
CA ASP A 139 -7.51 -3.74 20.78
C ASP A 139 -8.46 -2.57 20.45
N THR A 140 -7.89 -1.42 20.04
CA THR A 140 -8.65 -0.23 19.62
C THR A 140 -9.19 -0.32 18.19
N LEU A 141 -8.89 -1.39 17.44
CA LEU A 141 -9.38 -1.61 16.09
C LEU A 141 -10.74 -2.31 16.11
N LYS A 142 -11.77 -1.58 15.71
CA LYS A 142 -13.09 -2.16 15.43
C LYS A 142 -13.09 -2.81 14.05
N GLN A 143 -13.45 -4.09 14.00
CA GLN A 143 -13.51 -4.88 12.77
C GLN A 143 -14.94 -5.33 12.51
N GLU A 144 -15.41 -5.11 11.29
CA GLU A 144 -16.71 -5.58 10.79
C GLU A 144 -16.53 -6.26 9.43
N TRP A 145 -17.53 -7.04 9.03
CA TRP A 145 -17.53 -7.65 7.70
C TRP A 145 -18.95 -7.81 7.18
N TYR A 146 -19.08 -7.82 5.86
CA TYR A 146 -20.32 -8.09 5.14
C TYR A 146 -20.17 -9.40 4.40
N PHE A 147 -21.20 -10.26 4.45
CA PHE A 147 -21.29 -11.39 3.53
C PHE A 147 -22.09 -10.96 2.30
N VAL A 148 -21.43 -10.90 1.15
CA VAL A 148 -21.96 -10.20 -0.04
C VAL A 148 -21.91 -11.11 -1.26
N PRO A 149 -22.95 -11.15 -2.11
CA PRO A 149 -22.84 -11.83 -3.40
C PRO A 149 -21.80 -11.12 -4.27
N ALA A 150 -20.92 -11.89 -4.92
CA ALA A 150 -19.83 -11.34 -5.73
C ALA A 150 -20.31 -10.31 -6.79
N ALA A 151 -21.51 -10.50 -7.36
CA ALA A 151 -22.09 -9.61 -8.36
C ALA A 151 -22.45 -8.22 -7.83
N TYR A 152 -22.69 -8.07 -6.53
CA TYR A 152 -23.15 -6.83 -5.90
C TYR A 152 -22.08 -6.17 -5.03
N LYS A 153 -20.84 -6.66 -5.08
CA LYS A 153 -19.74 -6.22 -4.21
C LYS A 153 -19.47 -4.71 -4.31
N ASP A 154 -19.57 -4.13 -5.50
CA ASP A 154 -19.47 -2.68 -5.71
C ASP A 154 -20.59 -1.91 -4.97
N CYS A 155 -21.81 -2.46 -4.87
CA CYS A 155 -22.93 -1.84 -4.17
C CYS A 155 -22.70 -1.80 -2.66
N TYR A 156 -22.22 -2.90 -2.09
CA TYR A 156 -21.84 -2.95 -0.67
C TYR A 156 -20.65 -2.05 -0.34
N LEU A 157 -19.69 -1.91 -1.27
CA LEU A 157 -18.60 -0.96 -1.10
C LEU A 157 -19.13 0.48 -1.01
N VAL A 158 -19.97 0.89 -1.95
CA VAL A 158 -20.53 2.26 -1.97
C VAL A 158 -21.38 2.51 -0.73
N HIS A 159 -22.16 1.53 -0.28
CA HIS A 159 -22.87 1.64 0.99
C HIS A 159 -21.89 1.86 2.15
N ALA A 160 -20.87 1.02 2.32
CA ALA A 160 -19.88 1.18 3.39
C ALA A 160 -19.13 2.53 3.33
N LEU A 161 -18.89 3.07 2.14
CA LEU A 161 -18.29 4.39 1.95
C LEU A 161 -19.23 5.53 2.37
N ASN A 162 -20.53 5.40 2.09
CA ASN A 162 -21.53 6.39 2.48
C ASN A 162 -21.72 6.48 4.01
N GLU A 163 -21.43 5.40 4.73
CA GLU A 163 -21.43 5.39 6.20
C GLU A 163 -20.16 6.00 6.82
N LEU A 164 -19.14 6.29 6.00
CA LEU A 164 -17.85 6.84 6.43
C LEU A 164 -17.56 8.20 5.76
N PRO A 165 -18.48 9.19 5.81
CA PRO A 165 -18.30 10.45 5.11
C PRO A 165 -17.11 11.23 5.68
N GLY A 166 -16.24 11.72 4.79
CA GLY A 166 -15.09 12.55 5.16
C GLY A 166 -13.90 11.80 5.78
N SER A 167 -14.03 10.50 6.06
CA SER A 167 -12.95 9.66 6.57
C SER A 167 -11.84 9.50 5.52
N MET A 168 -10.60 9.35 5.99
CA MET A 168 -9.46 8.92 5.18
C MET A 168 -9.46 7.39 5.08
N ILE A 169 -9.73 6.87 3.88
CA ILE A 169 -10.01 5.45 3.65
C ILE A 169 -8.97 4.82 2.74
N MET A 170 -8.44 3.66 3.15
CA MET A 170 -7.67 2.79 2.26
C MET A 170 -8.50 1.59 1.83
N ILE A 171 -8.60 1.35 0.52
CA ILE A 171 -9.31 0.21 -0.05
C ILE A 171 -8.31 -0.76 -0.67
N PHE A 172 -8.36 -2.02 -0.25
CA PHE A 172 -7.48 -3.07 -0.76
C PHE A 172 -8.18 -3.95 -1.78
N VAL A 173 -7.60 -4.02 -2.98
CA VAL A 173 -8.05 -4.88 -4.09
C VAL A 173 -6.93 -5.84 -4.52
N ARG A 174 -7.29 -6.91 -5.22
CA ARG A 174 -6.35 -7.97 -5.59
C ARG A 174 -5.43 -7.58 -6.75
N THR A 175 -5.93 -6.92 -7.78
CA THR A 175 -5.19 -6.69 -9.03
C THR A 175 -4.94 -5.20 -9.30
N CYS A 176 -3.90 -4.90 -10.08
CA CYS A 176 -3.57 -3.52 -10.45
C CYS A 176 -4.68 -2.92 -11.34
N GLU A 177 -5.27 -3.73 -12.21
CA GLU A 177 -6.37 -3.37 -13.09
C GLU A 177 -7.60 -2.97 -12.28
N SER A 178 -7.93 -3.75 -11.23
CA SER A 178 -9.03 -3.43 -10.31
C SER A 178 -8.80 -2.11 -9.59
N THR A 179 -7.56 -1.73 -9.26
CA THR A 179 -7.32 -0.42 -8.60
C THR A 179 -7.80 0.74 -9.47
N ARG A 180 -7.48 0.70 -10.77
CA ARG A 180 -7.83 1.76 -11.72
C ARG A 180 -9.32 1.77 -12.02
N LEU A 181 -9.89 0.59 -12.30
CA LEU A 181 -11.31 0.46 -12.60
C LEU A 181 -12.16 0.94 -11.44
N LEU A 182 -11.83 0.53 -10.22
CA LEU A 182 -12.58 0.93 -9.03
C LEU A 182 -12.43 2.43 -8.75
N ALA A 183 -11.24 3.00 -8.90
CA ALA A 183 -11.02 4.44 -8.71
C ALA A 183 -11.83 5.29 -9.71
N LEU A 184 -11.86 4.89 -10.99
CA LEU A 184 -12.68 5.55 -12.00
C LEU A 184 -14.18 5.39 -11.72
N THR A 185 -14.61 4.20 -11.35
CA THR A 185 -16.03 3.93 -10.99
C THR A 185 -16.45 4.81 -9.82
N LEU A 186 -15.65 4.86 -8.74
CA LEU A 186 -15.93 5.70 -7.58
C LEU A 186 -15.91 7.20 -7.92
N ARG A 187 -15.00 7.67 -8.78
CA ARG A 187 -14.98 9.06 -9.25
C ARG A 187 -16.23 9.44 -10.06
N ASN A 188 -16.70 8.54 -10.93
CA ASN A 188 -17.96 8.74 -11.65
C ASN A 188 -19.17 8.84 -10.70
N LEU A 189 -19.10 8.16 -9.56
CA LEU A 189 -20.09 8.24 -8.47
C LEU A 189 -19.91 9.46 -7.56
N GLY A 190 -18.93 10.34 -7.83
CA GLY A 190 -18.68 11.57 -7.06
C GLY A 190 -17.71 11.41 -5.88
N PHE A 191 -17.14 10.22 -5.65
CA PHE A 191 -16.14 10.01 -4.61
C PHE A 191 -14.76 10.51 -5.03
N LYS A 192 -14.00 11.02 -4.06
CA LYS A 192 -12.61 11.44 -4.27
C LYS A 192 -11.67 10.25 -4.09
N ALA A 193 -11.59 9.39 -5.09
CA ALA A 193 -10.77 8.18 -5.10
C ALA A 193 -9.53 8.27 -5.99
N LEU A 194 -8.37 7.86 -5.45
CA LEU A 194 -7.11 7.66 -6.15
C LEU A 194 -6.78 6.17 -6.23
N SER A 195 -6.04 5.77 -7.27
CA SER A 195 -5.47 4.42 -7.37
C SER A 195 -3.95 4.47 -7.22
N ILE A 196 -3.38 3.55 -6.46
CA ILE A 196 -1.94 3.28 -6.42
C ILE A 196 -1.69 1.81 -6.77
N SER A 197 -0.87 1.58 -7.78
CA SER A 197 -0.50 0.24 -8.23
C SER A 197 0.99 0.15 -8.59
N GLY A 198 1.52 -1.08 -8.57
CA GLY A 198 2.90 -1.38 -8.96
C GLY A 198 3.25 -0.98 -10.39
N GLN A 199 2.26 -0.83 -11.27
CA GLN A 199 2.41 -0.45 -12.68
C GLN A 199 2.51 1.07 -12.89
N MET A 200 2.32 1.91 -11.86
CA MET A 200 2.49 3.36 -11.98
C MET A 200 3.96 3.75 -11.96
N SER A 201 4.31 4.80 -12.71
CA SER A 201 5.61 5.46 -12.57
C SER A 201 5.78 6.02 -11.16
N GLN A 202 7.03 6.24 -10.76
CA GLN A 202 7.36 6.71 -9.43
C GLN A 202 6.72 8.08 -9.15
N ASP A 203 6.83 9.02 -10.09
CA ASP A 203 6.31 10.38 -9.94
C ASP A 203 4.78 10.39 -9.79
N LYS A 204 4.07 9.57 -10.60
CA LYS A 204 2.61 9.43 -10.47
C LYS A 204 2.21 8.83 -9.13
N ARG A 205 2.99 7.87 -8.60
CA ARG A 205 2.72 7.26 -7.29
C ARG A 205 2.94 8.26 -6.15
N LEU A 206 4.03 9.02 -6.20
CA LEU A 206 4.33 10.08 -5.23
C LEU A 206 3.28 11.18 -5.29
N GLY A 207 2.87 11.60 -6.49
CA GLY A 207 1.79 12.56 -6.69
C GLY A 207 0.47 12.10 -6.06
N ALA A 208 0.05 10.86 -6.29
CA ALA A 208 -1.14 10.29 -5.67
C ALA A 208 -1.04 10.25 -4.14
N LEU A 209 0.13 9.89 -3.60
CA LEU A 209 0.35 9.89 -2.15
C LEU A 209 0.28 11.29 -1.55
N ASN A 210 0.86 12.28 -2.23
CA ASN A 210 0.84 13.66 -1.77
C ASN A 210 -0.58 14.22 -1.75
N LYS A 211 -1.38 13.97 -2.80
CA LYS A 211 -2.81 14.34 -2.85
C LYS A 211 -3.62 13.68 -1.73
N PHE A 212 -3.33 12.41 -1.42
CA PHE A 212 -3.97 11.71 -0.31
C PHE A 212 -3.55 12.30 1.05
N LYS A 213 -2.25 12.54 1.27
CA LYS A 213 -1.74 13.16 2.50
C LYS A 213 -2.26 14.59 2.70
N ALA A 214 -2.44 15.34 1.61
CA ALA A 214 -3.03 16.69 1.60
C ALA A 214 -4.56 16.69 1.82
N LYS A 215 -5.20 15.51 1.82
CA LYS A 215 -6.66 15.33 1.91
C LYS A 215 -7.45 15.89 0.72
N ASP A 216 -6.79 16.15 -0.40
CA ASP A 216 -7.46 16.51 -1.66
C ASP A 216 -8.36 15.36 -2.13
N PHE A 217 -7.88 14.13 -1.89
CA PHE A 217 -8.58 12.88 -2.07
C PHE A 217 -8.55 12.10 -0.76
N ASN A 218 -9.70 11.58 -0.34
CA ASN A 218 -9.84 10.87 0.94
C ASN A 218 -9.99 9.35 0.77
N ILE A 219 -9.99 8.83 -0.45
CA ILE A 219 -10.02 7.39 -0.73
C ILE A 219 -8.78 6.99 -1.53
N LEU A 220 -8.03 6.01 -1.03
CA LEU A 220 -6.87 5.44 -1.70
C LEU A 220 -7.05 3.94 -1.96
N ILE A 221 -7.14 3.56 -3.23
CA ILE A 221 -7.29 2.17 -3.65
C ILE A 221 -5.92 1.60 -4.03
N CYS A 222 -5.55 0.46 -3.45
CA CYS A 222 -4.23 -0.13 -3.65
C CYS A 222 -4.24 -1.66 -3.61
N THR A 223 -3.16 -2.26 -4.10
CA THR A 223 -2.85 -3.67 -3.87
C THR A 223 -1.91 -3.84 -2.67
N ASP A 224 -1.77 -5.07 -2.16
CA ASP A 224 -0.82 -5.38 -1.09
C ASP A 224 0.62 -4.99 -1.44
N VAL A 225 1.01 -5.17 -2.70
CA VAL A 225 2.37 -4.82 -3.15
C VAL A 225 2.54 -3.30 -3.18
N ALA A 226 1.54 -2.59 -3.70
CA ALA A 226 1.65 -1.15 -3.91
C ALA A 226 1.54 -0.33 -2.62
N SER A 227 0.97 -0.91 -1.55
CA SER A 227 0.81 -0.28 -0.24
C SER A 227 1.96 -0.57 0.75
N ARG A 228 2.81 -1.55 0.45
CA ARG A 228 3.96 -1.91 1.31
C ARG A 228 5.01 -0.81 1.28
N GLY A 229 5.60 -0.54 2.44
CA GLY A 229 6.59 0.53 2.54
C GLY A 229 6.05 1.93 2.32
N LEU A 230 4.73 2.13 2.31
CA LEU A 230 4.13 3.44 2.35
C LEU A 230 3.79 3.81 3.79
N ASP A 231 4.51 4.77 4.37
CA ASP A 231 4.05 5.50 5.54
C ASP A 231 2.90 6.45 5.16
N ILE A 232 1.68 5.96 5.35
CA ILE A 232 0.44 6.71 5.20
C ILE A 232 -0.13 6.86 6.61
N GLN A 233 0.05 8.04 7.17
CA GLN A 233 -0.48 8.40 8.48
C GLN A 233 -1.92 8.92 8.34
N GLY A 234 -2.70 8.80 9.42
CA GLY A 234 -4.05 9.38 9.48
C GLY A 234 -5.10 8.64 8.65
N VAL A 235 -4.98 7.32 8.50
CA VAL A 235 -6.04 6.48 7.90
C VAL A 235 -7.07 6.15 8.97
N ASP A 236 -8.29 6.62 8.79
CA ASP A 236 -9.40 6.41 9.71
C ASP A 236 -10.03 5.02 9.52
N ALA A 237 -10.11 4.57 8.26
CA ALA A 237 -10.72 3.29 7.93
C ALA A 237 -9.97 2.50 6.84
N VAL A 238 -10.01 1.18 6.96
CA VAL A 238 -9.51 0.23 5.97
C VAL A 238 -10.67 -0.61 5.45
N ILE A 239 -10.84 -0.68 4.14
CA ILE A 239 -11.81 -1.57 3.51
C ILE A 239 -11.06 -2.65 2.73
N ASN A 240 -11.18 -3.90 3.17
CA ASN A 240 -10.80 -5.05 2.37
C ASN A 240 -11.90 -5.29 1.35
N TYR A 241 -11.79 -4.66 0.19
CA TYR A 241 -12.66 -4.98 -0.94
C TYR A 241 -12.41 -6.45 -1.31
N ASP A 242 -11.19 -6.87 -1.60
CA ASP A 242 -10.87 -8.29 -1.80
C ASP A 242 -10.19 -8.89 -0.57
N ILE A 243 -10.64 -10.06 -0.10
CA ILE A 243 -10.00 -10.75 1.03
C ILE A 243 -8.59 -11.22 0.62
N PRO A 244 -7.55 -10.97 1.44
CA PRO A 244 -6.21 -11.41 1.12
C PRO A 244 -6.10 -12.93 1.19
N MET A 245 -5.39 -13.54 0.24
CA MET A 245 -5.14 -14.99 0.21
C MET A 245 -4.20 -15.45 1.33
N ASN A 246 -3.40 -14.52 1.89
CA ASN A 246 -2.52 -14.77 3.02
C ASN A 246 -3.04 -14.04 4.25
N SER A 247 -3.37 -14.79 5.30
CA SER A 247 -3.91 -14.24 6.55
C SER A 247 -3.01 -13.17 7.20
N LYS A 248 -1.68 -13.22 6.98
CA LYS A 248 -0.76 -12.21 7.52
C LYS A 248 -0.91 -10.86 6.83
N ASP A 249 -1.25 -10.86 5.54
CA ASP A 249 -1.48 -9.61 4.81
C ASP A 249 -2.74 -8.91 5.34
N TYR A 250 -3.76 -9.63 5.83
CA TYR A 250 -4.90 -9.01 6.53
C TYR A 250 -4.46 -8.11 7.69
N ILE A 251 -3.59 -8.61 8.55
CA ILE A 251 -3.07 -7.87 9.71
C ILE A 251 -2.31 -6.62 9.25
N HIS A 252 -1.49 -6.74 8.20
CA HIS A 252 -0.78 -5.59 7.63
C HIS A 252 -1.70 -4.55 7.00
N ARG A 253 -2.84 -4.96 6.43
CA ARG A 253 -3.84 -4.07 5.86
C ARG A 253 -4.56 -3.31 6.96
N VAL A 254 -5.15 -4.02 7.93
CA VAL A 254 -5.92 -3.37 9.00
C VAL A 254 -5.03 -2.58 9.95
N GLY A 255 -3.75 -2.93 10.08
CA GLY A 255 -2.72 -2.13 10.77
C GLY A 255 -2.32 -0.83 10.04
N ARG A 256 -2.96 -0.49 8.90
CA ARG A 256 -2.84 0.85 8.29
C ARG A 256 -3.65 1.89 9.05
N THR A 257 -4.70 1.47 9.75
CA THR A 257 -5.45 2.30 10.71
C THR A 257 -5.03 1.96 12.15
N ALA A 258 -5.67 2.57 13.16
CA ALA A 258 -5.40 2.36 14.59
C ALA A 258 -3.92 2.51 14.98
N ARG A 259 -3.20 3.43 14.34
CA ARG A 259 -1.79 3.73 14.62
C ARG A 259 -1.66 4.76 15.75
N ALA A 260 -0.52 4.72 16.46
CA ALA A 260 -0.15 5.68 17.51
C ALA A 260 -1.23 5.86 18.61
N GLY A 261 -1.87 4.77 19.04
CA GLY A 261 -2.84 4.78 20.14
C GLY A 261 -4.26 5.23 19.75
N LYS A 262 -4.51 5.59 18.48
CA LYS A 262 -5.86 5.92 18.00
C LYS A 262 -6.71 4.66 17.81
N SER A 263 -8.03 4.81 17.90
CA SER A 263 -8.97 3.82 17.39
C SER A 263 -8.91 3.78 15.86
N GLY A 264 -9.25 2.64 15.29
CA GLY A 264 -9.38 2.48 13.84
C GLY A 264 -10.57 1.63 13.49
N TYR A 265 -10.96 1.68 12.22
CA TYR A 265 -12.07 0.92 11.68
C TYR A 265 -11.64 0.07 10.49
N ALA A 266 -12.04 -1.20 10.47
CA ALA A 266 -11.76 -2.09 9.35
C ALA A 266 -13.01 -2.85 8.91
N VAL A 267 -13.31 -2.80 7.62
CA VAL A 267 -14.44 -3.49 7.00
C VAL A 267 -13.94 -4.51 6.00
N SER A 268 -14.52 -5.71 5.99
CA SER A 268 -14.21 -6.73 4.98
C SER A 268 -15.45 -7.12 4.17
N LEU A 269 -15.35 -7.06 2.84
CA LEU A 269 -16.40 -7.54 1.94
C LEU A 269 -16.09 -8.98 1.54
N VAL A 270 -16.77 -9.94 2.16
CA VAL A 270 -16.53 -11.37 1.96
C VAL A 270 -17.58 -11.93 1.02
N ASN A 271 -17.18 -12.46 -0.13
CA ASN A 271 -18.09 -13.18 -1.02
C ASN A 271 -17.98 -14.70 -0.88
N GLN A 272 -18.86 -15.43 -1.58
CA GLN A 272 -18.92 -16.88 -1.50
C GLN A 272 -17.59 -17.59 -1.84
N TYR A 273 -16.75 -17.01 -2.70
CA TYR A 273 -15.46 -17.57 -3.11
C TYR A 273 -14.32 -17.24 -2.14
N GLU A 274 -14.53 -16.29 -1.23
CA GLU A 274 -13.51 -15.75 -0.33
C GLU A 274 -13.68 -16.23 1.12
N THR A 275 -14.76 -16.98 1.39
CA THR A 275 -15.13 -17.50 2.71
C THR A 275 -13.99 -18.30 3.38
N GLU A 276 -13.30 -19.15 2.62
CA GLU A 276 -12.21 -19.97 3.17
C GLU A 276 -10.99 -19.12 3.55
N TRP A 277 -10.64 -18.12 2.74
CA TRP A 277 -9.57 -17.18 3.11
C TRP A 277 -9.94 -16.35 4.34
N PHE A 278 -11.21 -15.97 4.49
CA PHE A 278 -11.69 -15.27 5.67
C PHE A 278 -11.61 -16.14 6.94
N LYS A 279 -12.03 -17.41 6.87
CA LYS A 279 -11.88 -18.37 7.99
C LYS A 279 -10.41 -18.58 8.38
N MET A 280 -9.51 -18.62 7.40
CA MET A 280 -8.07 -18.70 7.67
C MET A 280 -7.53 -17.45 8.39
N ILE A 281 -8.16 -16.29 8.21
CA ILE A 281 -7.82 -15.07 8.95
C ILE A 281 -8.29 -15.20 10.40
N GLU A 282 -9.55 -15.60 10.64
CA GLU A 282 -10.07 -15.83 11.99
C GLU A 282 -9.25 -16.88 12.76
N ALA A 283 -8.86 -17.97 12.08
CA ALA A 283 -7.98 -18.99 12.64
C ALA A 283 -6.60 -18.44 13.04
N LEU A 284 -6.01 -17.56 12.22
CA LEU A 284 -4.73 -16.91 12.54
C LEU A 284 -4.88 -15.97 13.75
N LEU A 285 -5.99 -15.23 13.82
CA LEU A 285 -6.28 -14.31 14.92
C LEU A 285 -6.67 -15.04 16.22
N GLY A 286 -7.05 -16.31 16.13
CA GLY A 286 -7.55 -17.11 17.25
C GLY A 286 -8.90 -16.63 17.78
N LYS A 287 -9.63 -15.81 17.02
CA LYS A 287 -10.94 -15.27 17.37
C LYS A 287 -11.78 -14.99 16.12
N LYS A 288 -13.10 -15.07 16.25
CA LYS A 288 -14.03 -14.65 15.19
C LYS A 288 -14.11 -13.13 15.10
N ILE A 289 -14.28 -12.61 13.88
CA ILE A 289 -14.49 -11.19 13.60
C ILE A 289 -16.00 -10.89 13.67
N GLY A 290 -16.64 -11.25 14.79
CA GLY A 290 -18.08 -11.04 14.99
C GLY A 290 -19.00 -11.66 13.92
N ASP A 291 -20.28 -11.31 13.99
CA ASP A 291 -21.27 -11.73 13.00
C ASP A 291 -21.25 -10.79 11.78
N PRO A 292 -21.60 -11.29 10.58
CA PRO A 292 -21.68 -10.45 9.40
C PRO A 292 -22.73 -9.36 9.60
N ARG A 293 -22.38 -8.15 9.19
CA ARG A 293 -23.24 -6.99 9.26
C ARG A 293 -24.50 -7.22 8.44
N LYS A 294 -25.64 -7.05 9.09
CA LYS A 294 -26.95 -7.10 8.44
C LYS A 294 -27.20 -5.76 7.76
N VAL A 295 -27.61 -5.84 6.50
CA VAL A 295 -28.01 -4.70 5.69
C VAL A 295 -29.29 -5.08 4.98
N ASP A 296 -30.19 -4.11 4.83
CA ASP A 296 -31.36 -4.29 3.98
C ASP A 296 -30.93 -4.47 2.51
N ALA A 297 -31.31 -5.61 1.93
CA ALA A 297 -30.98 -5.89 0.54
C ALA A 297 -31.60 -4.85 -0.40
N ASP A 298 -32.78 -4.31 -0.07
CA ASP A 298 -33.47 -3.34 -0.91
C ASP A 298 -32.70 -2.02 -0.97
N GLU A 299 -32.14 -1.57 0.16
CA GLU A 299 -31.27 -0.39 0.22
C GLU A 299 -30.03 -0.56 -0.67
N ILE A 300 -29.42 -1.75 -0.67
CA ILE A 300 -28.28 -2.07 -1.54
C ILE A 300 -28.69 -2.07 -3.01
N MET A 301 -29.85 -2.64 -3.34
CA MET A 301 -30.29 -2.80 -4.73
C MET A 301 -30.63 -1.48 -5.40
N ILE A 302 -31.07 -0.46 -4.65
CA ILE A 302 -31.31 0.90 -5.18
C ILE A 302 -30.04 1.49 -5.81
N LEU A 303 -28.86 1.13 -5.30
CA LEU A 303 -27.58 1.63 -5.83
C LEU A 303 -27.15 0.95 -7.13
N ARG A 304 -27.75 -0.20 -7.46
CA ARG A 304 -27.24 -1.13 -8.49
C ARG A 304 -27.14 -0.50 -9.88
N GLU A 305 -28.19 0.17 -10.33
CA GLU A 305 -28.26 0.73 -11.69
C GLU A 305 -27.19 1.81 -11.88
N HIS A 306 -27.15 2.79 -10.98
CA HIS A 306 -26.20 3.88 -11.02
C HIS A 306 -24.73 3.42 -10.94
N ILE A 307 -24.45 2.40 -10.11
CA ILE A 307 -23.12 1.79 -10.00
C ILE A 307 -22.76 1.02 -11.28
N SER A 308 -23.71 0.28 -11.84
CA SER A 308 -23.49 -0.47 -13.09
C SER A 308 -23.15 0.46 -14.26
N ASP A 309 -23.88 1.57 -14.37
CA ASP A 309 -23.60 2.61 -15.38
C ASP A 309 -22.24 3.27 -15.17
N SER A 310 -21.93 3.66 -13.94
CA SER A 310 -20.63 4.27 -13.60
C SER A 310 -19.46 3.33 -13.92
N ARG A 311 -19.62 2.04 -13.64
CA ARG A 311 -18.64 1.00 -13.95
C ARG A 311 -18.50 0.78 -15.46
N ARG A 312 -19.61 0.81 -16.21
CA ARG A 312 -19.61 0.71 -17.69
C ARG A 312 -18.84 1.87 -18.30
N ILE A 313 -19.09 3.10 -17.84
CA ILE A 313 -18.35 4.30 -18.28
C ILE A 313 -16.85 4.15 -17.98
N ALA A 314 -16.50 3.70 -16.77
CA ALA A 314 -15.10 3.48 -16.38
C ALA A 314 -14.40 2.42 -17.26
N LEU A 315 -15.10 1.33 -17.62
CA LEU A 315 -14.57 0.30 -18.52
C LEU A 315 -14.34 0.83 -19.93
N THR A 316 -15.25 1.66 -20.46
CA THR A 316 -15.08 2.29 -21.78
C THR A 316 -13.86 3.19 -21.79
N LYS A 317 -13.71 4.07 -20.79
CA LYS A 317 -12.54 4.96 -20.68
C LYS A 317 -11.23 4.16 -20.64
N LEU A 318 -11.15 3.10 -19.83
CA LEU A 318 -9.94 2.27 -19.76
C LEU A 318 -9.59 1.57 -21.10
N LYS A 319 -10.59 1.21 -21.91
CA LYS A 319 -10.37 0.62 -23.24
C LYS A 319 -9.84 1.65 -24.24
N GLU A 320 -10.36 2.88 -24.20
CA GLU A 320 -9.90 3.99 -25.04
C GLU A 320 -8.44 4.36 -24.73
N ASP A 321 -8.09 4.46 -23.44
CA ASP A 321 -6.72 4.73 -22.99
C ASP A 321 -5.74 3.60 -23.40
N GLY A 322 -6.20 2.33 -23.33
CA GLY A 322 -5.43 1.16 -23.74
C GLY A 322 -5.23 1.04 -25.26
N GLY A 323 -6.25 1.42 -26.06
CA GLY A 323 -6.19 1.42 -27.52
C GLY A 323 -5.29 2.51 -28.09
N SER A 324 -5.23 3.66 -27.42
CA SER A 324 -4.42 4.82 -27.81
C SER A 324 -2.92 4.57 -27.70
N LYS A 325 -2.48 3.72 -26.75
CA LYS A 325 -1.08 3.29 -26.62
C LYS A 325 -0.55 2.47 -27.80
N LYS A 326 -1.41 1.83 -28.60
CA LYS A 326 -0.97 1.13 -29.83
C LYS A 326 -0.70 2.09 -30.99
N ARG A 327 -1.21 3.33 -30.96
CA ARG A 327 -1.00 4.36 -31.98
C ARG A 327 0.07 5.41 -31.61
N ARG A 328 0.33 5.64 -30.32
CA ARG A 328 1.28 6.66 -29.81
C ARG A 328 2.73 6.17 -29.59
N ARG A 329 3.27 5.30 -30.45
CA ARG A 329 4.72 4.99 -30.49
C ARG A 329 5.50 6.04 -31.31
N LYS A 330 5.29 7.33 -31.03
CA LYS A 330 6.16 8.45 -31.47
C LYS A 330 5.65 9.76 -30.83
N GLY A 331 6.40 10.29 -29.86
CA GLY A 331 6.26 11.67 -29.36
C GLY A 331 5.63 11.80 -27.97
N ASN A 332 6.45 12.29 -27.03
CA ASN A 332 6.19 12.84 -25.69
C ASN A 332 5.03 12.28 -24.84
N ASP A 333 5.43 11.66 -23.71
CA ASP A 333 4.60 11.32 -22.57
C ASP A 333 4.18 12.59 -21.79
N ASP A 334 3.15 13.29 -22.27
CA ASP A 334 2.39 14.27 -21.49
C ASP A 334 0.89 13.97 -21.66
N ASP A 335 0.41 12.89 -21.02
CA ASP A 335 -1.02 12.74 -20.74
C ASP A 335 -1.24 13.13 -19.27
N ASP A 336 -1.48 14.43 -19.09
CA ASP A 336 -2.14 15.06 -17.95
C ASP A 336 -3.59 14.57 -17.86
N ASP A 337 -3.80 13.38 -17.29
CA ASP A 337 -5.08 13.10 -16.64
C ASP A 337 -5.11 13.97 -15.38
N GLU A 338 -5.64 15.18 -15.53
CA GLU A 338 -6.00 16.04 -14.41
C GLU A 338 -6.94 15.26 -13.48
N GLU A 339 -6.38 14.64 -12.44
CA GLU A 339 -7.11 14.16 -11.28
C GLU A 339 -7.60 15.39 -10.49
N GLN A 340 -8.49 16.19 -11.09
CA GLN A 340 -9.23 17.21 -10.37
C GLN A 340 -10.25 16.50 -9.49
N ALA A 341 -10.25 16.82 -8.20
CA ALA A 341 -11.32 16.40 -7.32
C ALA A 341 -12.65 16.93 -7.87
N PRO A 342 -13.74 16.13 -7.88
CA PRO A 342 -15.04 16.62 -8.33
C PRO A 342 -15.39 17.93 -7.62
N ARG A 343 -15.68 18.99 -8.38
CA ARG A 343 -16.13 20.28 -7.84
C ARG A 343 -17.50 20.05 -7.21
N GLY A 344 -17.58 20.27 -5.89
CA GLY A 344 -18.78 19.96 -5.11
C GLY A 344 -20.00 20.69 -5.63
N HIS A 345 -21.01 19.96 -6.11
CA HIS A 345 -22.32 20.52 -6.38
C HIS A 345 -23.49 19.62 -5.92
N ARG A 346 -24.36 20.31 -5.17
CA ARG A 346 -25.73 20.07 -4.73
C ARG A 346 -26.02 18.83 -3.90
N LYS A 347 -26.44 19.12 -2.65
CA LYS A 347 -27.11 18.20 -1.72
C LYS A 347 -28.18 17.40 -2.48
N PRO A 348 -28.33 16.09 -2.22
CA PRO A 348 -29.47 15.35 -2.71
C PRO A 348 -30.75 15.99 -2.17
N GLU A 349 -31.74 16.19 -3.04
CA GLU A 349 -33.06 16.68 -2.65
C GLU A 349 -33.61 15.79 -1.53
N SER A 350 -33.97 16.45 -0.42
CA SER A 350 -34.68 15.81 0.68
C SER A 350 -35.95 15.16 0.15
N PHE A 351 -36.07 13.84 0.29
CA PHE A 351 -37.33 13.13 0.14
C PHE A 351 -38.37 13.79 1.08
N LYS A 352 -39.27 14.59 0.51
CA LYS A 352 -40.44 15.08 1.23
C LYS A 352 -41.32 13.88 1.56
N LYS A 353 -41.43 13.54 2.84
CA LYS A 353 -42.54 12.74 3.37
C LYS A 353 -43.85 13.41 2.97
N SER A 354 -44.63 12.75 2.12
CA SER A 354 -46.04 13.10 1.92
C SER A 354 -46.78 12.86 3.23
N SER A 355 -47.25 13.94 3.83
CA SER A 355 -48.21 13.94 4.93
C SER A 355 -49.46 14.70 4.45
N GLY A 356 -50.64 14.11 4.66
CA GLY A 356 -51.95 14.68 4.34
C GLY A 356 -52.82 13.71 3.54
N ARG A 357 -53.55 12.80 4.21
CA ARG A 357 -54.98 12.93 4.60
C ARG A 357 -55.94 13.14 3.40
N ARG A 358 -56.71 12.09 3.12
CA ARG A 358 -58.16 12.07 3.36
C ARG A 358 -58.55 10.72 3.94
#